data_AF-A0A966QA48-F1
#
_entry.id   AF-A0A966QA48-F1
#
_cell.length_a   1.000
_cell.length_b   1.000
_cell.length_c   1.000
_cell.angle_alpha   90.00
_cell.angle_beta   90.00
_cell.angle_gamma   90.00
#
_symmetry.space_group_name_H-M   'P 1'
#
loop_
_entity.id
_entity.type
_entity.pdbx_description
1 polymer ?
#
loop_
_entity_poly.entity_id
_entity_poly.type
_entity_poly.pdbx_seq_one_letter_code
_entity_poly.pdbx_strand_id
1 'polypeptide(L)'
;MNTISVAAERTYNVTLDCSWEAQLPHQRELVFLVPESLRNIAGDSLKDFDLIFLPDGENQKTITNYAGVLEELAKRNLGRDGVLVGLGGGATTDLTGFVAATYLRGIDWIAVPTTVAGMVDAAIGGKTGINLQAGKNLAGAFHSPISVLIDYTWLKTLPQRDIHAGLAEAVKCGFIADPTILELFQSNVEANIKQIVSRAVSVKANVVSQDFKESFHREILNYGHTLGHAIEWDSGYELRHGEAISIGMVYAAAALANLGHFSGRLALALTADEENGSVYGSKWLASEGLIEADVCVIGE
;
A
#
# COMPACT_ATOMS: atom_id res chain seq x y z
N MET A 1 -1.90 16.19 -15.28
CA MET A 1 -1.64 15.83 -13.86
C MET A 1 -2.85 16.19 -13.05
N ASN A 2 -3.44 15.21 -12.37
CA ASN A 2 -4.49 15.45 -11.38
C ASN A 2 -3.82 15.42 -9.99
N THR A 3 -4.17 16.35 -9.11
CA THR A 3 -3.56 16.44 -7.76
C THR A 3 -4.66 16.36 -6.73
N ILE A 4 -4.46 15.52 -5.71
CA ILE A 4 -5.36 15.38 -4.56
C ILE A 4 -4.62 15.85 -3.32
N SER A 5 -5.18 16.82 -2.61
CA SER A 5 -4.58 17.34 -1.37
C SER A 5 -5.01 16.50 -0.17
N VAL A 6 -4.07 16.25 0.74
CA VAL A 6 -4.29 15.53 2.00
C VAL A 6 -3.91 16.47 3.15
N ALA A 7 -4.85 16.70 4.08
CA ALA A 7 -4.60 17.48 5.28
C ALA A 7 -4.27 16.55 6.46
N ALA A 8 -2.99 16.39 6.78
CA ALA A 8 -2.53 15.54 7.89
C ALA A 8 -1.88 16.41 8.99
N GLU A 9 -0.84 15.93 9.68
CA GLU A 9 0.03 16.81 10.50
C GLU A 9 0.74 17.88 9.66
N ARG A 10 0.84 17.66 8.35
CA ARG A 10 1.17 18.66 7.34
C ARG A 10 0.26 18.46 6.13
N THR A 11 0.01 19.53 5.38
CA THR A 11 -0.66 19.42 4.09
C THR A 11 0.35 18.97 3.03
N TYR A 12 0.00 17.93 2.28
CA TYR A 12 0.79 17.46 1.15
C TYR A 12 -0.13 17.07 -0.02
N ASN A 13 0.48 16.85 -1.17
CA ASN A 13 -0.22 16.51 -2.39
C ASN A 13 0.10 15.08 -2.83
N VAL A 14 -0.93 14.38 -3.31
CA VAL A 14 -0.80 13.17 -4.10
C VAL A 14 -0.95 13.56 -5.57
N THR A 15 0.14 13.49 -6.33
CA THR A 15 0.17 13.82 -7.75
C THR A 15 0.01 12.54 -8.57
N LEU A 16 -1.04 12.49 -9.38
CA LEU A 16 -1.41 11.33 -10.21
C LEU A 16 -0.95 11.51 -11.66
N ASP A 17 -0.53 10.42 -12.29
CA ASP A 17 -0.12 10.35 -13.70
C ASP A 17 1.02 11.34 -14.00
N CYS A 18 2.01 11.38 -13.11
CA CYS A 18 3.21 12.20 -13.27
C CYS A 18 4.42 11.34 -13.64
N SER A 19 5.42 11.94 -14.30
CA SER A 19 6.80 11.43 -14.24
C SER A 19 7.35 11.84 -12.88
N TRP A 20 7.63 10.84 -12.04
CA TRP A 20 8.07 11.10 -10.67
C TRP A 20 9.44 11.78 -10.62
N GLU A 21 10.35 11.49 -11.55
CA GLU A 21 11.67 12.12 -11.63
C GLU A 21 11.55 13.63 -11.81
N ALA A 22 10.67 14.05 -12.72
CA ALA A 22 10.45 15.47 -13.01
C ALA A 22 9.82 16.25 -11.85
N GLN A 23 9.32 15.57 -10.82
CA GLN A 23 8.73 16.19 -9.62
C GLN A 23 9.71 16.28 -8.45
N LEU A 24 10.93 15.75 -8.58
CA LEU A 24 11.91 15.76 -7.50
C LEU A 24 12.47 17.17 -7.25
N PRO A 25 12.71 17.55 -5.97
CA PRO A 25 13.30 18.84 -5.65
C PRO A 25 14.82 18.80 -5.83
N HIS A 26 15.28 18.89 -7.08
CA HIS A 26 16.71 18.75 -7.46
C HIS A 26 17.67 19.74 -6.78
N GLN A 27 17.16 20.83 -6.20
CA GLN A 27 17.94 21.77 -5.39
C GLN A 27 18.25 21.27 -3.96
N ARG A 28 17.69 20.13 -3.53
CA ARG A 28 17.93 19.51 -2.22
C ARG A 28 18.75 18.23 -2.39
N GLU A 29 19.50 17.88 -1.35
CA GLU A 29 20.18 16.59 -1.27
C GLU A 29 19.14 15.47 -1.07
N LEU A 30 19.14 14.49 -2.00
CA LEU A 30 18.18 13.38 -2.01
C LEU A 30 18.91 12.06 -1.76
N VAL A 31 18.41 11.26 -0.83
CA VAL A 31 18.84 9.87 -0.63
C VAL A 31 17.66 8.93 -0.85
N PHE A 32 17.83 7.96 -1.74
CA PHE A 32 16.79 7.02 -2.11
C PHE A 32 16.91 5.72 -1.33
N LEU A 33 15.77 5.23 -0.85
CA LEU A 33 15.59 3.88 -0.35
C LEU A 33 14.89 3.07 -1.43
N VAL A 34 15.56 2.03 -1.93
CA VAL A 34 15.13 1.28 -3.11
C VAL A 34 15.20 -0.22 -2.82
N PRO A 35 14.13 -1.00 -3.07
CA PRO A 35 14.18 -2.46 -2.95
C PRO A 35 15.05 -3.07 -4.07
N GLU A 36 15.67 -4.22 -3.80
CA GLU A 36 16.59 -4.85 -4.75
C GLU A 36 15.98 -5.20 -6.10
N SER A 37 14.72 -5.61 -6.13
CA SER A 37 13.97 -5.86 -7.37
C SER A 37 13.93 -4.67 -8.33
N LEU A 38 14.10 -3.44 -7.82
CA LEU A 38 14.12 -2.23 -8.62
C LEU A 38 15.53 -1.74 -8.97
N ARG A 39 16.60 -2.43 -8.57
CA ARG A 39 17.99 -2.00 -8.80
C ARG A 39 18.28 -1.62 -10.25
N ASN A 40 17.87 -2.43 -11.21
CA ASN A 40 18.16 -2.18 -12.62
C ASN A 40 17.39 -0.98 -13.17
N ILE A 41 16.14 -0.80 -12.72
CA ILE A 41 15.29 0.31 -13.17
C ILE A 41 15.75 1.62 -12.52
N ALA A 42 16.15 1.57 -11.26
CA ALA A 42 16.71 2.69 -10.52
C ALA A 42 18.10 3.08 -11.03
N GLY A 43 18.95 2.11 -11.38
CA GLY A 43 20.36 2.34 -11.68
C GLY A 43 20.64 3.32 -12.82
N ASP A 44 19.81 3.30 -13.87
CA ASP A 44 20.00 4.17 -15.03
C ASP A 44 19.42 5.58 -14.80
N SER A 45 18.24 5.68 -14.18
CA SER A 45 17.56 6.96 -13.90
C SER A 45 18.10 7.69 -12.67
N LEU A 46 18.74 6.98 -11.74
CA LEU A 46 19.18 7.51 -10.45
C LEU A 46 20.70 7.48 -10.24
N LYS A 47 21.49 7.29 -11.30
CA LYS A 47 22.96 7.22 -11.24
C LYS A 47 23.64 8.41 -10.54
N ASP A 48 22.98 9.58 -10.54
CA ASP A 48 23.48 10.83 -9.97
C ASP A 48 22.99 11.06 -8.52
N PHE A 49 22.27 10.11 -7.94
CA PHE A 49 21.75 10.19 -6.56
C PHE A 49 22.35 9.13 -5.65
N ASP A 50 22.33 9.42 -4.35
CA ASP A 50 22.71 8.46 -3.33
C ASP A 50 21.62 7.41 -3.12
N LEU A 51 21.99 6.14 -3.25
CA LEU A 51 21.07 5.00 -3.13
C LEU A 51 21.39 4.16 -1.88
N ILE A 52 20.35 3.69 -1.20
CA ILE A 52 20.41 2.65 -0.17
C ILE A 52 19.50 1.52 -0.64
N PHE A 53 20.12 0.38 -0.97
CA PHE A 53 19.37 -0.80 -1.38
C PHE A 53 18.85 -1.56 -0.16
N LEU A 54 17.60 -2.01 -0.28
CA LEU A 54 16.87 -2.74 0.75
C LEU A 54 16.48 -4.12 0.21
N PRO A 55 16.28 -5.12 1.09
CA PRO A 55 15.64 -6.37 0.70
C PRO A 55 14.28 -6.14 0.01
N ASP A 56 13.74 -7.16 -0.65
CA ASP A 56 12.39 -7.05 -1.22
C ASP A 56 11.28 -7.28 -0.19
N GLY A 57 10.11 -6.67 -0.45
CA GLY A 57 8.88 -6.92 0.31
C GLY A 57 8.99 -6.65 1.81
N GLU A 58 8.29 -7.46 2.61
CA GLU A 58 8.16 -7.25 4.06
C GLU A 58 9.49 -7.43 4.81
N ASN A 59 10.47 -8.11 4.21
CA ASN A 59 11.82 -8.27 4.78
C ASN A 59 12.57 -6.94 4.96
N GLN A 60 12.09 -5.86 4.33
CA GLN A 60 12.58 -4.51 4.56
C GLN A 60 12.33 -4.06 6.00
N LYS A 61 11.17 -4.40 6.57
CA LYS A 61 10.61 -3.82 7.79
C LYS A 61 11.14 -4.50 9.05
N THR A 62 12.46 -4.54 9.19
CA THR A 62 13.16 -5.11 10.34
C THR A 62 13.90 -4.02 11.12
N ILE A 63 14.11 -4.24 12.42
CA ILE A 63 14.95 -3.37 13.25
C ILE A 63 16.36 -3.24 12.66
N THR A 64 16.91 -4.35 12.14
CA THR A 64 18.25 -4.38 11.56
C THR A 64 18.36 -3.45 10.35
N ASN A 65 17.44 -3.55 9.40
CA ASN A 65 17.48 -2.68 8.22
C ASN A 65 17.23 -1.22 8.61
N TYR A 66 16.26 -0.95 9.48
CA TYR A 66 16.00 0.38 10.01
C TYR A 66 17.26 1.02 10.62
N ALA A 67 17.94 0.32 11.54
CA ALA A 67 19.17 0.80 12.14
C ALA A 67 20.29 0.98 11.11
N GLY A 68 20.41 0.05 10.16
CA GLY A 68 21.38 0.13 9.07
C GLY A 68 21.19 1.37 8.20
N VAL A 69 19.95 1.71 7.84
CA VAL A 69 19.67 2.93 7.08
C VAL A 69 20.09 4.17 7.88
N LEU A 70 19.74 4.26 9.17
CA LEU A 70 20.14 5.41 10.00
C LEU A 70 21.66 5.62 10.02
N GLU A 71 22.43 4.53 10.16
CA GLU A 71 23.89 4.57 10.13
C GLU A 71 24.43 5.02 8.76
N GLU A 72 23.84 4.55 7.66
CA GLU A 72 24.24 4.99 6.31
C GLU A 72 23.95 6.47 6.05
N LEU A 73 22.80 6.98 6.52
CA LEU A 73 22.49 8.41 6.42
C LEU A 73 23.47 9.26 7.24
N ALA A 74 23.82 8.81 8.46
CA ALA A 74 24.79 9.49 9.29
C ALA A 74 26.19 9.52 8.66
N LYS A 75 26.65 8.40 8.08
CA LYS A 75 27.94 8.34 7.37
C LYS A 75 28.01 9.29 6.18
N ARG A 76 26.89 9.47 5.47
CA ARG A 76 26.75 10.40 4.35
C ARG A 76 26.63 11.87 4.80
N ASN A 77 26.47 12.11 6.10
CA ASN A 77 26.23 13.43 6.68
C ASN A 77 24.95 14.10 6.14
N LEU A 78 23.91 13.32 5.82
CA LEU A 78 22.64 13.88 5.35
C LEU A 78 22.09 14.84 6.41
N GLY A 79 21.93 16.10 6.04
CA GLY A 79 21.44 17.18 6.89
C GLY A 79 19.92 17.16 7.12
N ARG A 80 19.43 18.08 7.97
CA ARG A 80 17.98 18.24 8.24
C ARG A 80 17.20 18.79 7.04
N ASP A 81 17.89 19.47 6.14
CA ASP A 81 17.41 19.98 4.87
C ASP A 81 17.49 18.96 3.74
N GLY A 82 18.08 17.78 3.99
CA GLY A 82 18.00 16.62 3.10
C GLY A 82 16.58 16.04 2.99
N VAL A 83 16.37 15.19 1.98
CA VAL A 83 15.09 14.51 1.74
C VAL A 83 15.32 13.04 1.49
N LEU A 84 14.56 12.17 2.18
CA LEU A 84 14.50 10.76 1.82
C LEU A 84 13.46 10.52 0.74
N VAL A 85 13.78 9.66 -0.22
CA VAL A 85 12.83 9.25 -1.26
C VAL A 85 12.62 7.74 -1.16
N GLY A 86 11.39 7.34 -0.82
CA GLY A 86 11.00 5.93 -0.76
C GLY A 86 10.46 5.51 -2.12
N LEU A 87 11.30 4.85 -2.92
CA LEU A 87 10.95 4.36 -4.25
C LEU A 87 10.69 2.85 -4.16
N GLY A 88 9.42 2.45 -4.06
CA GLY A 88 9.07 1.04 -3.91
C GLY A 88 7.61 0.80 -3.52
N GLY A 89 7.32 -0.42 -3.07
CA GLY A 89 5.99 -0.78 -2.58
C GLY A 89 5.70 -0.28 -1.16
N GLY A 90 4.60 -0.73 -0.57
CA GLY A 90 4.18 -0.31 0.78
C GLY A 90 5.23 -0.55 1.86
N ALA A 91 5.98 -1.66 1.78
CA ALA A 91 7.04 -1.93 2.76
C ALA A 91 8.17 -0.89 2.71
N THR A 92 8.52 -0.43 1.50
CA THR A 92 9.54 0.60 1.28
C THR A 92 9.06 1.96 1.79
N THR A 93 7.81 2.34 1.52
CA THR A 93 7.27 3.62 1.99
C THR A 93 7.12 3.66 3.51
N ASP A 94 6.70 2.55 4.13
CA ASP A 94 6.59 2.44 5.59
C ASP A 94 7.96 2.59 6.27
N LEU A 95 8.98 1.85 5.79
CA LEU A 95 10.32 1.95 6.35
C LEU A 95 10.90 3.34 6.12
N THR A 96 10.79 3.88 4.91
CA THR A 96 11.33 5.21 4.56
C THR A 96 10.72 6.29 5.44
N GLY A 97 9.40 6.29 5.59
CA GLY A 97 8.73 7.26 6.43
C GLY A 97 9.11 7.14 7.91
N PHE A 98 9.36 5.92 8.41
CA PHE A 98 9.77 5.73 9.81
C PHE A 98 11.22 6.15 10.06
N VAL A 99 12.13 5.86 9.11
CA VAL A 99 13.49 6.40 9.10
C VAL A 99 13.42 7.93 9.07
N ALA A 100 12.62 8.52 8.18
CA ALA A 100 12.45 9.97 8.08
C ALA A 100 11.89 10.60 9.36
N ALA A 101 10.98 9.92 10.05
CA ALA A 101 10.38 10.39 11.30
C ALA A 101 11.40 10.47 12.45
N THR A 102 12.40 9.59 12.45
CA THR A 102 13.29 9.35 13.59
C THR A 102 14.70 9.88 13.36
N TYR A 103 15.21 9.83 12.13
CA TYR A 103 16.50 10.39 11.76
C TYR A 103 16.51 11.90 12.00
N LEU A 104 17.50 12.38 12.77
CA LEU A 104 17.58 13.78 13.23
C LEU A 104 16.31 14.33 13.90
N ARG A 105 15.44 13.44 14.41
CA ARG A 105 14.11 13.72 15.00
C ARG A 105 13.08 14.27 14.00
N GLY A 106 13.20 13.90 12.72
CA GLY A 106 12.28 14.29 11.68
C GLY A 106 12.99 15.04 10.55
N ILE A 107 12.97 14.43 9.37
CA ILE A 107 13.35 15.06 8.10
C ILE A 107 12.23 14.87 7.08
N ASP A 108 12.30 15.63 5.99
CA ASP A 108 11.33 15.51 4.91
C ASP A 108 11.53 14.22 4.13
N TRP A 109 10.43 13.68 3.60
CA TRP A 109 10.48 12.53 2.71
C TRP A 109 9.40 12.57 1.64
N ILE A 110 9.66 11.89 0.54
CA ILE A 110 8.76 11.75 -0.61
C ILE A 110 8.46 10.26 -0.81
N ALA A 111 7.19 9.94 -1.04
CA ALA A 111 6.79 8.59 -1.41
C ALA A 111 6.66 8.49 -2.94
N VAL A 112 7.35 7.52 -3.54
CA VAL A 112 7.18 7.14 -4.95
C VAL A 112 6.70 5.69 -4.98
N PRO A 113 5.39 5.43 -4.78
CA PRO A 113 4.86 4.08 -4.74
C PRO A 113 4.90 3.40 -6.11
N THR A 114 5.51 2.21 -6.16
CA THR A 114 5.63 1.41 -7.40
C THR A 114 4.64 0.23 -7.46
N THR A 115 3.79 0.09 -6.43
CA THR A 115 2.76 -0.96 -6.33
C THR A 115 1.38 -0.34 -6.16
N VAL A 116 0.32 -1.02 -6.61
CA VAL A 116 -1.06 -0.53 -6.42
C VAL A 116 -1.37 -0.35 -4.92
N ALA A 117 -0.95 -1.29 -4.07
CA ALA A 117 -1.11 -1.19 -2.62
C ALA A 117 -0.43 0.06 -2.05
N GLY A 118 0.76 0.41 -2.54
CA GLY A 118 1.43 1.66 -2.19
C GLY A 118 0.67 2.89 -2.67
N MET A 119 0.16 2.87 -3.91
CA MET A 119 -0.53 3.99 -4.54
C MET A 119 -1.85 4.35 -3.86
N VAL A 120 -2.67 3.35 -3.54
CA VAL A 120 -4.03 3.58 -2.99
C VAL A 120 -4.06 3.59 -1.46
N ASP A 121 -3.07 2.98 -0.82
CA ASP A 121 -3.06 2.78 0.62
C ASP A 121 -1.73 3.25 1.24
N ALA A 122 -0.67 2.43 1.26
CA ALA A 122 0.47 2.62 2.17
C ALA A 122 1.18 3.98 2.09
N ALA A 123 1.25 4.62 0.91
CA ALA A 123 1.90 5.92 0.75
C ALA A 123 1.07 7.10 1.32
N ILE A 124 -0.19 6.87 1.72
CA ILE A 124 -1.14 7.90 2.13
C ILE A 124 -1.55 7.69 3.59
N GLY A 125 -1.56 8.76 4.39
CA GLY A 125 -2.07 8.73 5.76
C GLY A 125 -1.01 8.73 6.85
N GLY A 126 0.27 8.84 6.49
CA GLY A 126 1.39 9.11 7.40
C GLY A 126 1.72 7.98 8.37
N LYS A 127 1.05 6.82 8.32
CA LYS A 127 1.48 5.65 9.09
C LYS A 127 2.77 5.12 8.50
N THR A 128 3.77 4.99 9.36
CA THR A 128 5.09 4.49 8.97
C THR A 128 5.58 3.57 10.06
N GLY A 129 6.38 2.56 9.73
CA GLY A 129 6.88 1.65 10.75
C GLY A 129 7.60 0.42 10.25
N ILE A 130 7.98 -0.41 11.22
CA ILE A 130 8.64 -1.69 11.05
C ILE A 130 7.95 -2.76 11.90
N ASN A 131 8.31 -4.01 11.60
CA ASN A 131 7.80 -5.16 12.32
C ASN A 131 8.70 -5.46 13.53
N LEU A 132 8.07 -5.95 14.58
CA LEU A 132 8.74 -6.55 15.73
C LEU A 132 8.55 -8.07 15.67
N GLN A 133 9.33 -8.82 16.45
CA GLN A 133 9.13 -10.26 16.59
C GLN A 133 7.70 -10.60 17.07
N ALA A 134 7.08 -9.70 17.84
CA ALA A 134 5.73 -9.87 18.36
C ALA A 134 4.63 -9.59 17.31
N GLY A 135 4.94 -9.00 16.16
CA GLY A 135 3.93 -8.69 15.14
C GLY A 135 4.31 -7.57 14.16
N LYS A 136 3.50 -7.45 13.10
CA LYS A 136 3.67 -6.43 12.06
C LYS A 136 3.30 -5.03 12.56
N ASN A 137 4.00 -4.02 12.06
CA ASN A 137 3.71 -2.58 12.27
C ASN A 137 3.66 -2.12 13.73
N LEU A 138 4.21 -2.89 14.68
CA LEU A 138 4.12 -2.56 16.11
C LEU A 138 5.03 -1.41 16.53
N ALA A 139 6.10 -1.14 15.79
CA ALA A 139 6.96 0.02 16.02
C ALA A 139 6.83 0.98 14.84
N GLY A 140 6.40 2.21 15.11
CA GLY A 140 6.11 3.16 14.05
C GLY A 140 5.88 4.58 14.52
N ALA A 141 5.56 5.45 13.56
CA ALA A 141 5.24 6.85 13.78
C ALA A 141 4.18 7.32 12.78
N PHE A 142 3.45 8.37 13.19
CA PHE A 142 2.69 9.20 12.26
C PHE A 142 3.64 10.28 11.72
N HIS A 143 4.07 10.15 10.45
CA HIS A 143 4.97 11.06 9.75
C HIS A 143 4.68 11.10 8.24
N SER A 144 3.86 12.06 7.82
CA SER A 144 3.41 12.26 6.45
C SER A 144 4.53 12.75 5.55
N PRO A 145 4.54 12.30 4.28
CA PRO A 145 5.48 12.78 3.30
C PRO A 145 5.19 14.25 2.96
N ILE A 146 6.15 14.91 2.31
CA ILE A 146 5.91 16.22 1.68
C ILE A 146 5.24 16.10 0.30
N SER A 147 5.28 14.92 -0.31
CA SER A 147 4.63 14.62 -1.59
C SER A 147 4.50 13.10 -1.80
N VAL A 148 3.44 12.68 -2.49
CA VAL A 148 3.27 11.32 -3.01
C VAL A 148 3.17 11.41 -4.53
N LEU A 149 4.03 10.67 -5.24
CA LEU A 149 4.18 10.74 -6.69
C LEU A 149 3.75 9.42 -7.33
N ILE A 150 2.55 9.39 -7.93
CA ILE A 150 2.00 8.20 -8.56
C ILE A 150 2.28 8.25 -10.06
N ASP A 151 3.25 7.45 -10.48
CA ASP A 151 3.56 7.17 -11.88
C ASP A 151 2.99 5.80 -12.28
N TYR A 152 2.07 5.77 -13.24
CA TYR A 152 1.43 4.52 -13.68
C TYR A 152 2.34 3.66 -14.57
N THR A 153 3.51 4.15 -14.99
CA THR A 153 4.46 3.35 -15.77
C THR A 153 4.99 2.15 -14.99
N TRP A 154 5.04 2.24 -13.64
CA TRP A 154 5.39 1.12 -12.76
C TRP A 154 4.47 -0.08 -12.89
N LEU A 155 3.20 0.12 -13.28
CA LEU A 155 2.25 -0.97 -13.43
C LEU A 155 2.59 -1.90 -14.59
N LYS A 156 3.40 -1.45 -15.57
CA LYS A 156 3.78 -2.26 -16.74
C LYS A 156 4.71 -3.42 -16.38
N THR A 157 5.46 -3.30 -15.29
CA THR A 157 6.43 -4.30 -14.84
C THR A 157 6.03 -4.98 -13.54
N LEU A 158 4.94 -4.53 -12.91
CA LEU A 158 4.44 -5.10 -11.67
C LEU A 158 3.76 -6.46 -11.93
N PRO A 159 4.05 -7.51 -11.14
CA PRO A 159 3.35 -8.78 -11.28
C PRO A 159 1.84 -8.62 -11.13
N GLN A 160 1.06 -9.33 -11.94
CA GLN A 160 -0.42 -9.26 -11.91
C GLN A 160 -0.98 -9.60 -10.54
N ARG A 161 -0.38 -10.57 -9.83
CA ARG A 161 -0.77 -10.91 -8.45
C ARG A 161 -0.65 -9.70 -7.50
N ASP A 162 0.38 -8.87 -7.66
CA ASP A 162 0.59 -7.69 -6.81
C ASP A 162 -0.31 -6.50 -7.24
N ILE A 163 -0.67 -6.40 -8.53
CA ILE A 163 -1.72 -5.48 -9.01
C ILE A 163 -3.04 -5.83 -8.32
N HIS A 164 -3.48 -7.08 -8.42
CA HIS A 164 -4.75 -7.53 -7.86
C HIS A 164 -4.79 -7.45 -6.33
N ALA A 165 -3.71 -7.84 -5.66
CA ALA A 165 -3.61 -7.67 -4.22
C ALA A 165 -3.76 -6.20 -3.81
N GLY A 166 -3.12 -5.26 -4.51
CA GLY A 166 -3.31 -3.84 -4.21
C GLY A 166 -4.72 -3.31 -4.51
N LEU A 167 -5.38 -3.86 -5.53
CA LEU A 167 -6.73 -3.49 -5.90
C LEU A 167 -7.79 -3.88 -4.84
N ALA A 168 -7.50 -4.85 -3.97
CA ALA A 168 -8.37 -5.18 -2.83
C ALA A 168 -8.65 -3.95 -1.93
N GLU A 169 -7.65 -3.09 -1.73
CA GLU A 169 -7.81 -1.85 -0.97
C GLU A 169 -8.65 -0.80 -1.69
N ALA A 170 -8.61 -0.79 -3.02
CA ALA A 170 -9.51 0.04 -3.82
C ALA A 170 -10.96 -0.48 -3.73
N VAL A 171 -11.17 -1.79 -3.79
CA VAL A 171 -12.49 -2.42 -3.59
C VAL A 171 -13.05 -2.09 -2.20
N LYS A 172 -12.21 -2.15 -1.15
CA LYS A 172 -12.56 -1.69 0.19
C LYS A 172 -13.08 -0.25 0.18
N CYS A 173 -12.37 0.67 -0.47
CA CYS A 173 -12.82 2.06 -0.66
C CYS A 173 -14.19 2.14 -1.37
N GLY A 174 -14.46 1.23 -2.30
CA GLY A 174 -15.73 1.13 -3.00
C GLY A 174 -16.90 0.77 -2.09
N PHE A 175 -16.71 -0.21 -1.19
CA PHE A 175 -17.74 -0.60 -0.22
C PHE A 175 -18.02 0.46 0.83
N ILE A 176 -17.00 1.17 1.28
CA ILE A 176 -17.13 2.09 2.43
C ILE A 176 -17.54 3.51 2.04
N ALA A 177 -17.26 3.96 0.80
CA ALA A 177 -17.44 5.37 0.45
C ALA A 177 -17.73 5.68 -1.03
N ASP A 178 -17.16 4.95 -2.00
CA ASP A 178 -17.31 5.28 -3.44
C ASP A 178 -17.74 4.07 -4.29
N PRO A 179 -19.04 3.73 -4.34
CA PRO A 179 -19.56 2.58 -5.09
C PRO A 179 -19.21 2.58 -6.58
N THR A 180 -18.89 3.73 -7.19
CA THR A 180 -18.43 3.77 -8.58
C THR A 180 -17.13 3.00 -8.78
N ILE A 181 -16.29 2.85 -7.74
CA ILE A 181 -15.14 1.94 -7.83
C ILE A 181 -15.64 0.52 -8.16
N LEU A 182 -16.68 0.03 -7.49
CA LEU A 182 -17.22 -1.32 -7.73
C LEU A 182 -17.79 -1.47 -9.16
N GLU A 183 -18.47 -0.43 -9.68
CA GLU A 183 -18.96 -0.39 -11.06
C GLU A 183 -17.81 -0.49 -12.09
N LEU A 184 -16.68 0.17 -11.82
CA LEU A 184 -15.49 0.12 -12.68
C LEU A 184 -14.84 -1.27 -12.67
N PHE A 185 -14.87 -1.97 -11.53
CA PHE A 185 -14.42 -3.37 -11.44
C PHE A 185 -15.29 -4.33 -12.25
N GLN A 186 -16.61 -4.09 -12.30
CA GLN A 186 -17.55 -4.94 -13.05
C GLN A 186 -17.43 -4.79 -14.58
N SER A 187 -16.80 -3.72 -15.07
CA SER A 187 -16.67 -3.46 -16.50
C SER A 187 -15.34 -3.98 -17.06
N ASN A 188 -14.24 -3.30 -16.77
CA ASN A 188 -12.89 -3.69 -17.17
C ASN A 188 -11.87 -3.02 -16.24
N VAL A 189 -11.25 -3.81 -15.36
CA VAL A 189 -10.30 -3.31 -14.35
C VAL A 189 -9.08 -2.66 -14.99
N GLU A 190 -8.46 -3.30 -15.99
CA GLU A 190 -7.23 -2.81 -16.63
C GLU A 190 -7.45 -1.47 -17.33
N ALA A 191 -8.53 -1.35 -18.10
CA ALA A 191 -8.89 -0.13 -18.80
C ALA A 191 -9.20 1.03 -17.83
N ASN A 192 -9.69 0.70 -16.63
CA ASN A 192 -10.13 1.68 -15.64
C ASN A 192 -9.15 1.89 -14.47
N ILE A 193 -7.98 1.23 -14.47
CA ILE A 193 -7.09 1.19 -13.30
C ILE A 193 -6.68 2.58 -12.81
N LYS A 194 -6.42 3.53 -13.72
CA LYS A 194 -6.11 4.92 -13.35
C LYS A 194 -7.26 5.61 -12.63
N GLN A 195 -8.49 5.36 -13.06
CA GLN A 195 -9.68 5.93 -12.44
C GLN A 195 -9.97 5.28 -11.09
N ILE A 196 -9.83 3.95 -11.00
CA ILE A 196 -9.94 3.19 -9.76
C ILE A 196 -8.95 3.72 -8.71
N VAL A 197 -7.67 3.84 -9.08
CA VAL A 197 -6.62 4.38 -8.20
C VAL A 197 -6.94 5.81 -7.79
N SER A 198 -7.28 6.71 -8.73
CA SER A 198 -7.61 8.10 -8.41
C SER A 198 -8.79 8.22 -7.43
N ARG A 199 -9.81 7.37 -7.55
CA ARG A 199 -10.98 7.36 -6.66
C ARG A 199 -10.62 6.81 -5.28
N ALA A 200 -9.90 5.70 -5.21
CA ALA A 200 -9.42 5.14 -3.95
C ALA A 200 -8.53 6.13 -3.18
N VAL A 201 -7.61 6.80 -3.88
CA VAL A 201 -6.79 7.90 -3.33
C VAL A 201 -7.68 9.02 -2.78
N SER A 202 -8.74 9.40 -3.49
CA SER A 202 -9.66 10.45 -3.04
C SER A 202 -10.41 10.05 -1.76
N VAL A 203 -10.89 8.81 -1.69
CA VAL A 203 -11.53 8.25 -0.48
C VAL A 203 -10.55 8.28 0.69
N LYS A 204 -9.34 7.74 0.50
CA LYS A 204 -8.34 7.69 1.58
C LYS A 204 -7.88 9.08 2.01
N ALA A 205 -7.63 9.99 1.06
CA ALA A 205 -7.28 11.38 1.35
C ALA A 205 -8.36 12.08 2.18
N ASN A 206 -9.63 11.89 1.83
CA ASN A 206 -10.75 12.47 2.57
C ASN A 206 -10.84 11.92 4.00
N VAL A 207 -10.76 10.59 4.18
CA VAL A 207 -10.81 9.96 5.51
C VAL A 207 -9.63 10.42 6.38
N VAL A 208 -8.40 10.42 5.84
CA VAL A 208 -7.20 10.91 6.54
C VAL A 208 -7.34 12.39 6.91
N SER A 209 -7.90 13.21 6.02
CA SER A 209 -8.06 14.65 6.26
C SER A 209 -9.07 14.98 7.35
N GLN A 210 -10.03 14.08 7.57
CA GLN A 210 -11.00 14.20 8.65
C GLN A 210 -10.48 13.60 9.97
N ASP A 211 -9.62 12.58 9.90
CA ASP A 211 -9.14 11.84 11.07
C ASP A 211 -7.71 11.30 10.89
N PHE A 212 -6.72 12.17 11.12
CA PHE A 212 -5.31 11.85 10.89
C PHE A 212 -4.75 10.79 11.86
N LYS A 213 -5.20 10.74 13.12
CA LYS A 213 -4.63 9.86 14.17
C LYS A 213 -5.44 8.59 14.46
N GLU A 214 -6.39 8.26 13.58
CA GLU A 214 -7.25 7.09 13.73
C GLU A 214 -8.08 7.07 15.01
N SER A 215 -8.92 8.08 15.12
CA SER A 215 -10.10 8.02 15.96
C SER A 215 -11.17 7.12 15.30
N PHE A 216 -12.39 7.12 15.81
CA PHE A 216 -13.46 6.21 15.36
C PHE A 216 -13.76 6.25 13.84
N HIS A 217 -13.56 7.40 13.16
CA HIS A 217 -13.86 7.53 11.72
C HIS A 217 -12.82 6.80 10.85
N ARG A 218 -11.55 6.85 11.30
CA ARG A 218 -10.46 5.90 11.09
C ARG A 218 -10.79 4.48 10.66
N GLU A 219 -11.55 3.85 11.55
CA GLU A 219 -11.71 2.40 11.64
C GLU A 219 -12.44 1.80 10.44
N ILE A 220 -13.17 2.63 9.68
CA ILE A 220 -13.83 2.18 8.45
C ILE A 220 -12.82 1.66 7.41
N LEU A 221 -11.58 2.16 7.42
CA LEU A 221 -10.50 1.65 6.58
C LEU A 221 -10.00 0.26 7.01
N ASN A 222 -10.43 -0.25 8.17
CA ASN A 222 -10.10 -1.59 8.65
C ASN A 222 -11.15 -2.63 8.25
N TYR A 223 -12.10 -2.30 7.35
CA TYR A 223 -13.04 -3.28 6.82
C TYR A 223 -12.27 -4.48 6.21
N GLY A 224 -12.58 -5.69 6.70
CA GLY A 224 -11.89 -6.93 6.38
C GLY A 224 -10.56 -7.20 7.12
N HIS A 225 -9.98 -6.21 7.80
CA HIS A 225 -8.63 -6.34 8.37
C HIS A 225 -8.55 -7.22 9.62
N THR A 226 -9.62 -7.29 10.43
CA THR A 226 -9.61 -8.12 11.66
C THR A 226 -9.32 -9.59 11.36
N LEU A 227 -10.09 -10.20 10.45
CA LEU A 227 -9.83 -11.58 10.03
C LEU A 227 -8.66 -11.65 9.03
N GLY A 228 -8.55 -10.67 8.12
CA GLY A 228 -7.48 -10.66 7.12
C GLY A 228 -6.09 -10.75 7.74
N HIS A 229 -5.81 -9.98 8.80
CA HIS A 229 -4.53 -10.06 9.50
C HIS A 229 -4.29 -11.41 10.19
N ALA A 230 -5.33 -12.05 10.72
CA ALA A 230 -5.20 -13.39 11.29
C ALA A 230 -4.82 -14.41 10.20
N ILE A 231 -5.42 -14.30 9.01
CA ILE A 231 -5.12 -15.15 7.84
C ILE A 231 -3.70 -14.89 7.31
N GLU A 232 -3.27 -13.63 7.22
CA GLU A 232 -1.88 -13.30 6.86
C GLU A 232 -0.89 -14.00 7.80
N TRP A 233 -1.15 -13.96 9.11
CA TRP A 233 -0.27 -14.57 10.09
C TRP A 233 -0.29 -16.10 10.02
N ASP A 234 -1.47 -16.71 9.95
CA ASP A 234 -1.63 -18.18 9.90
C ASP A 234 -1.04 -18.79 8.62
N SER A 235 -1.15 -18.08 7.49
CA SER A 235 -0.52 -18.47 6.22
C SER A 235 1.00 -18.27 6.17
N GLY A 236 1.63 -17.86 7.27
CA GLY A 236 3.07 -17.56 7.29
C GLY A 236 3.46 -16.42 6.33
N TYR A 237 2.52 -15.53 6.00
CA TYR A 237 2.65 -14.45 5.02
C TYR A 237 2.87 -14.90 3.56
N GLU A 238 2.46 -16.12 3.21
CA GLU A 238 2.42 -16.58 1.82
C GLU A 238 1.33 -15.86 1.00
N LEU A 239 0.23 -15.49 1.66
CA LEU A 239 -0.80 -14.64 1.08
C LEU A 239 -0.36 -13.17 1.11
N ARG A 240 -0.59 -12.48 -0.02
CA ARG A 240 -0.45 -11.02 -0.09
C ARG A 240 -1.52 -10.39 0.80
N HIS A 241 -1.19 -9.24 1.39
CA HIS A 241 -2.08 -8.52 2.28
C HIS A 241 -3.50 -8.38 1.71
N GLY A 242 -3.64 -7.86 0.49
CA GLY A 242 -4.95 -7.70 -0.13
C GLY A 242 -5.71 -9.00 -0.42
N GLU A 243 -5.03 -10.12 -0.63
CA GLU A 243 -5.69 -11.44 -0.76
C GLU A 243 -6.37 -11.79 0.57
N ALA A 244 -5.67 -11.62 1.69
CA ALA A 244 -6.21 -11.86 3.02
C ALA A 244 -7.30 -10.84 3.41
N ILE A 245 -7.13 -9.55 3.09
CA ILE A 245 -8.15 -8.52 3.31
C ILE A 245 -9.43 -8.82 2.52
N SER A 246 -9.30 -9.33 1.29
CA SER A 246 -10.46 -9.72 0.47
C SER A 246 -11.26 -10.83 1.14
N ILE A 247 -10.60 -11.85 1.68
CA ILE A 247 -11.25 -12.92 2.46
C ILE A 247 -11.94 -12.33 3.69
N GLY A 248 -11.26 -11.44 4.42
CA GLY A 248 -11.82 -10.80 5.59
C GLY A 248 -13.05 -9.93 5.30
N MET A 249 -13.07 -9.21 4.17
CA MET A 249 -14.26 -8.44 3.74
C MET A 249 -15.45 -9.36 3.46
N VAL A 250 -15.21 -10.50 2.79
CA VAL A 250 -16.27 -11.47 2.51
C VAL A 250 -16.82 -12.10 3.77
N TYR A 251 -15.95 -12.49 4.69
CA TYR A 251 -16.36 -12.97 6.01
C TYR A 251 -17.21 -11.95 6.76
N ALA A 252 -16.79 -10.69 6.80
CA ALA A 252 -17.53 -9.62 7.48
C ALA A 252 -18.93 -9.43 6.88
N ALA A 253 -19.07 -9.44 5.55
CA ALA A 253 -20.37 -9.35 4.89
C ALA A 253 -21.25 -10.58 5.15
N ALA A 254 -20.70 -11.79 5.14
CA ALA A 254 -21.43 -13.01 5.46
C ALA A 254 -21.95 -13.00 6.91
N ALA A 255 -21.13 -12.53 7.85
CA ALA A 255 -21.54 -12.36 9.25
C ALA A 255 -22.71 -11.35 9.38
N LEU A 256 -22.66 -10.23 8.65
CA LEU A 256 -23.77 -9.27 8.61
C LEU A 256 -25.05 -9.86 8.00
N ALA A 257 -24.93 -10.69 6.96
CA ALA A 257 -26.06 -11.37 6.34
C ALA A 257 -26.77 -12.31 7.33
N ASN A 258 -25.98 -13.11 8.07
CA ASN A 258 -26.49 -14.03 9.09
C ASN A 258 -27.21 -13.32 10.24
N LEU A 259 -26.82 -12.08 10.54
CA LEU A 259 -27.49 -11.25 11.54
C LEU A 259 -28.74 -10.52 11.00
N GLY A 260 -29.09 -10.69 9.73
CA GLY A 260 -30.21 -10.01 9.08
C GLY A 260 -29.94 -8.52 8.80
N HIS A 261 -28.69 -8.08 8.87
CA HIS A 261 -28.26 -6.71 8.60
C HIS A 261 -27.80 -6.49 7.16
N PHE A 262 -27.80 -7.54 6.33
CA PHE A 262 -27.43 -7.49 4.92
C PHE A 262 -28.29 -8.45 4.09
N SER A 263 -28.76 -8.01 2.93
CA SER A 263 -29.62 -8.79 2.03
C SER A 263 -29.04 -8.94 0.61
N GLY A 264 -27.73 -8.69 0.44
CA GLY A 264 -27.04 -8.80 -0.85
C GLY A 264 -26.20 -10.07 -1.00
N ARG A 265 -25.63 -10.26 -2.18
CA ARG A 265 -24.57 -11.27 -2.44
C ARG A 265 -23.24 -10.52 -2.58
N LEU A 266 -22.25 -10.88 -1.78
CA LEU A 266 -20.88 -10.44 -1.97
C LEU A 266 -20.09 -11.56 -2.63
N ALA A 267 -19.61 -11.34 -3.85
CA ALA A 267 -18.75 -12.30 -4.55
C ALA A 267 -17.28 -11.99 -4.23
N LEU A 268 -16.52 -13.03 -3.94
CA LEU A 268 -15.09 -12.96 -3.66
C LEU A 268 -14.32 -12.99 -4.99
N ALA A 269 -13.66 -11.90 -5.36
CA ALA A 269 -12.67 -11.89 -6.44
C ALA A 269 -11.28 -12.15 -5.84
N LEU A 270 -10.92 -13.43 -5.69
CA LEU A 270 -9.53 -13.81 -5.45
C LEU A 270 -8.88 -14.11 -6.79
N THR A 271 -7.79 -13.43 -7.11
CA THR A 271 -6.89 -13.92 -8.13
C THR A 271 -5.94 -14.91 -7.49
N ALA A 272 -6.28 -16.19 -7.59
CA ALA A 272 -5.33 -17.25 -7.31
C ALA A 272 -4.41 -17.38 -8.53
N ASP A 273 -3.11 -17.15 -8.35
CA ASP A 273 -2.11 -17.65 -9.28
C ASP A 273 -2.06 -19.18 -9.11
N GLU A 274 -2.72 -19.90 -10.03
CA GLU A 274 -2.72 -21.37 -10.04
C GLU A 274 -1.32 -21.96 -10.30
N GLU A 275 -0.41 -21.22 -10.94
CA GLU A 275 0.95 -21.68 -11.24
C GLU A 275 1.91 -21.52 -10.05
N ASN A 276 1.70 -20.53 -9.17
CA ASN A 276 2.56 -20.25 -8.01
C ASN A 276 1.93 -20.53 -6.64
N GLY A 277 0.88 -21.34 -6.57
CA GLY A 277 0.45 -21.96 -5.32
C GLY A 277 -0.54 -21.16 -4.45
N SER A 278 -1.34 -20.24 -5.00
CA SER A 278 -2.46 -19.65 -4.25
C SER A 278 -3.66 -20.60 -4.21
N VAL A 279 -3.49 -21.76 -3.55
CA VAL A 279 -4.53 -22.77 -3.37
C VAL A 279 -5.40 -22.46 -2.15
N TYR A 280 -4.95 -21.56 -1.26
CA TYR A 280 -5.51 -21.39 0.07
C TYR A 280 -6.78 -20.54 0.15
N GLY A 281 -7.03 -19.63 -0.77
CA GLY A 281 -8.19 -18.74 -0.62
C GLY A 281 -9.51 -19.37 -1.06
N SER A 282 -9.61 -19.79 -2.31
CA SER A 282 -10.87 -20.26 -2.90
C SER A 282 -11.24 -21.70 -2.51
N LYS A 283 -10.28 -22.64 -2.50
CA LYS A 283 -10.55 -24.05 -2.19
C LYS A 283 -10.83 -24.29 -0.71
N TRP A 284 -10.14 -23.60 0.19
CA TRP A 284 -10.38 -23.70 1.64
C TRP A 284 -11.75 -23.12 2.02
N LEU A 285 -12.10 -21.93 1.53
CA LEU A 285 -13.41 -21.33 1.81
C LEU A 285 -14.57 -22.16 1.24
N ALA A 286 -14.36 -22.80 0.08
CA ALA A 286 -15.33 -23.74 -0.50
C ALA A 286 -15.43 -25.06 0.29
N SER A 287 -14.32 -25.60 0.82
CA SER A 287 -14.34 -26.83 1.62
C SER A 287 -15.00 -26.66 2.99
N GLU A 288 -14.94 -25.45 3.56
CA GLU A 288 -15.61 -25.11 4.82
C GLU A 288 -17.09 -24.72 4.64
N GLY A 289 -17.61 -24.70 3.41
CA GLY A 289 -19.01 -24.37 3.12
C GLY A 289 -19.38 -22.91 3.42
N LEU A 290 -18.39 -22.02 3.51
CA LEU A 290 -18.57 -20.62 3.91
C LEU A 290 -18.99 -19.70 2.74
N ILE A 291 -18.87 -20.16 1.49
CA ILE A 291 -19.25 -19.44 0.27
C ILE A 291 -19.83 -20.40 -0.79
N GLU A 292 -20.92 -20.01 -1.46
CA GLU A 292 -21.31 -20.55 -2.77
C GLU A 292 -20.43 -19.88 -3.83
N ALA A 293 -19.35 -20.56 -4.17
CA ALA A 293 -18.28 -20.08 -5.03
C ALA A 293 -18.72 -19.96 -6.50
N ASP A 294 -19.33 -18.83 -6.88
CA ASP A 294 -19.05 -18.24 -8.19
C ASP A 294 -17.77 -17.41 -8.01
N VAL A 295 -16.60 -18.07 -8.03
CA VAL A 295 -15.32 -17.37 -8.11
C VAL A 295 -15.26 -16.76 -9.50
N CYS A 296 -15.55 -15.47 -9.61
CA CYS A 296 -15.23 -14.75 -10.83
C CYS A 296 -13.71 -14.55 -10.83
N VAL A 297 -13.02 -15.46 -11.53
CA VAL A 297 -11.66 -15.20 -11.99
C VAL A 297 -11.77 -14.00 -12.93
N ILE A 298 -11.29 -12.84 -12.49
CA ILE A 298 -11.10 -11.71 -13.39
C ILE A 298 -9.84 -12.06 -14.21
N GLY A 299 -10.08 -12.66 -15.38
CA GLY A 299 -9.07 -13.06 -16.34
C GLY A 299 -9.59 -14.21 -17.21
N GLU A 300 -10.02 -13.90 -18.44
CA GLU A 300 -9.84 -14.82 -19.58
C GLU A 300 -8.45 -14.61 -20.17
#